data_AF-A0A4R4LD84-F1
#
_entry.id   AF-A0A4R4LD84-F1
#
_cell.length_a   1.000
_cell.length_b   1.000
_cell.length_c   1.000
_cell.angle_alpha   90.00
_cell.angle_beta   90.00
_cell.angle_gamma   90.00
#
_symmetry.space_group_name_H-M   'P 1'
#
loop_
_entity.id
_entity.type
_entity.pdbx_description
1 polymer ?
#
loop_
_entity_poly.entity_id
_entity_poly.type
_entity_poly.pdbx_seq_one_letter_code
_entity_poly.pdbx_strand_id
1 'polypeptide(L)'
;MPPVTDEALLGIRRSPMYRTAIWLTRVANLVGLPVVVWGLASVAPNVPALPVPVFMAAWATGCVAFVPALVLLRRCGIPFERRGTTWVTDKRVGAAILRDVFWLRP
;
A
#
# COMPACT_ATOMS: atom_id res chain seq x y z
N MET A 1 -3.45 -20.51 -7.33
CA MET A 1 -2.26 -20.34 -8.18
C MET A 1 -1.05 -21.03 -7.54
N PRO A 2 -0.08 -21.55 -8.30
CA PRO A 2 1.18 -22.05 -7.73
C PRO A 2 1.94 -20.90 -7.03
N PRO A 3 2.71 -21.18 -5.96
CA PRO A 3 3.46 -20.17 -5.22
C PRO A 3 4.52 -19.51 -6.11
N VAL A 4 4.79 -18.22 -5.85
CA VAL A 4 5.80 -17.47 -6.61
C VAL A 4 7.18 -17.94 -6.15
N THR A 5 8.04 -18.35 -7.09
CA THR A 5 9.42 -18.74 -6.77
C THR A 5 10.24 -17.52 -6.35
N ASP A 6 11.26 -17.71 -5.52
CA ASP A 6 12.08 -16.60 -5.03
C ASP A 6 12.82 -15.87 -6.18
N GLU A 7 13.21 -16.59 -7.23
CA GLU A 7 13.79 -16.01 -8.45
C GLU A 7 12.78 -15.14 -9.22
N ALA A 8 11.53 -15.60 -9.36
CA ALA A 8 10.47 -14.82 -10.00
C ALA A 8 10.16 -13.56 -9.18
N LEU A 9 10.13 -13.67 -7.85
CA LEU A 9 9.94 -12.52 -6.95
C LEU A 9 11.08 -11.50 -7.09
N LEU A 10 12.34 -11.95 -7.17
CA LEU A 10 13.48 -11.07 -7.41
C LEU A 10 13.40 -10.36 -8.77
N GLY A 11 12.98 -11.07 -9.81
CA GLY A 11 12.72 -10.49 -11.14
C GLY A 11 11.65 -9.39 -11.08
N ILE A 12 10.53 -9.66 -10.40
CA ILE A 12 9.45 -8.70 -10.18
C ILE A 12 9.97 -7.46 -9.44
N ARG A 13 10.70 -7.64 -8.33
CA ARG A 13 11.24 -6.53 -7.51
C ARG A 13 12.23 -5.64 -8.24
N ARG A 14 12.93 -6.16 -9.25
CA ARG A 14 13.84 -5.39 -10.10
C ARG A 14 13.13 -4.59 -11.18
N SER A 15 11.89 -4.93 -11.51
CA SER A 15 11.15 -4.26 -12.57
C SER A 15 10.86 -2.78 -12.22
N PRO A 16 10.90 -1.86 -13.21
CA PRO A 16 10.53 -0.47 -12.97
C PRO A 16 9.06 -0.35 -12.54
N MET A 17 8.18 -1.20 -13.08
CA MET A 17 6.76 -1.23 -12.74
C MET A 17 6.52 -1.52 -11.25
N TYR A 18 7.22 -2.52 -10.69
CA TYR A 18 7.14 -2.82 -9.27
C TYR A 18 7.64 -1.66 -8.41
N ARG A 19 8.79 -1.07 -8.77
CA ARG A 19 9.35 0.07 -8.04
C ARG A 19 8.41 1.28 -8.04
N THR A 20 7.80 1.58 -9.18
CA THR A 20 6.77 2.64 -9.28
C THR A 20 5.57 2.31 -8.40
N ALA A 21 5.12 1.06 -8.37
CA ALA A 21 4.03 0.65 -7.51
C ALA A 21 4.36 0.82 -6.02
N ILE A 22 5.57 0.46 -5.60
CA ILE A 22 6.02 0.68 -4.21
C ILE A 22 6.09 2.17 -3.89
N TRP A 23 6.61 3.01 -4.79
CA TRP A 23 6.64 4.46 -4.60
C TRP A 23 5.24 5.06 -4.45
N LEU A 24 4.29 4.64 -5.27
CA LEU A 24 2.91 5.09 -5.18
C LEU A 24 2.25 4.64 -3.87
N THR A 25 2.47 3.39 -3.44
CA THR A 25 1.99 2.92 -2.12
C THR A 25 2.60 3.72 -0.97
N ARG A 26 3.88 4.11 -1.08
CA ARG A 26 4.54 4.97 -0.08
C ARG A 26 3.92 6.36 -0.02
N VAL A 27 3.63 6.97 -1.18
CA VAL A 27 2.93 8.27 -1.23
C VAL A 27 1.54 8.14 -0.62
N ALA A 28 0.80 7.09 -0.96
CA ALA A 28 -0.51 6.81 -0.37
C ALA A 28 -0.43 6.67 1.17
N ASN A 29 0.59 5.98 1.68
CA ASN A 29 0.82 5.84 3.11
C ASN A 29 1.21 7.15 3.79
N LEU A 30 2.09 7.94 3.16
CA LEU A 30 2.55 9.23 3.70
C LEU A 30 1.37 10.18 3.92
N VAL A 31 0.39 10.16 3.01
CA VAL A 31 -0.77 11.03 3.07
C VAL A 31 -1.91 10.40 3.89
N GLY A 32 -2.16 9.09 3.70
CA GLY A 32 -3.28 8.39 4.30
C GLY A 32 -3.10 8.02 5.78
N LEU A 33 -1.91 7.56 6.19
CA LEU A 33 -1.69 7.12 7.58
C LEU A 33 -1.90 8.25 8.59
N PRO A 34 -1.35 9.46 8.41
CA PRO A 34 -1.60 10.56 9.35
C PRO A 34 -3.09 10.89 9.47
N VAL A 35 -3.83 10.87 8.36
CA VAL A 35 -5.27 11.17 8.36
C VAL A 35 -6.08 10.09 9.07
N VAL A 36 -5.74 8.81 8.87
CA VAL A 36 -6.38 7.70 9.59
C VAL A 36 -6.08 7.78 11.09
N VAL A 37 -4.82 7.98 11.45
CA VAL A 37 -4.39 8.10 12.86
C VAL A 37 -5.06 9.30 13.52
N TRP A 38 -5.10 10.45 12.84
CA TRP A 38 -5.76 11.63 13.37
C TRP A 38 -7.28 11.45 13.48
N GLY A 39 -7.91 10.81 12.49
CA GLY A 39 -9.33 10.46 12.54
C GLY A 39 -9.67 9.62 13.77
N LEU A 40 -8.86 8.60 14.08
CA LEU A 40 -9.00 7.81 15.31
C LEU A 40 -8.75 8.65 16.56
N ALA A 41 -7.71 9.47 16.58
CA ALA A 41 -7.38 10.34 17.71
C ALA A 41 -8.47 11.38 18.00
N SER A 42 -9.17 11.85 16.96
CA SER A 42 -10.25 12.85 17.08
C SER A 42 -11.51 12.34 17.78
N VAL A 43 -11.59 11.04 18.09
CA VAL A 43 -12.62 10.46 18.96
C VAL A 43 -12.36 10.81 20.44
N ALA A 44 -11.12 11.16 20.80
CA ALA A 44 -10.77 11.53 22.15
C ALA A 44 -11.26 12.96 22.49
N PRO A 45 -11.65 13.21 23.76
CA PRO A 45 -12.01 14.54 24.19
C PRO A 45 -10.81 15.49 24.06
N ASN A 46 -11.06 16.70 23.53
CA ASN A 46 -10.08 17.77 23.28
C ASN A 46 -9.13 17.58 22.09
N VAL A 47 -9.36 16.61 21.21
CA VAL A 47 -8.63 16.51 19.93
C VAL A 47 -9.51 17.09 18.81
N PRO A 48 -9.11 18.21 18.18
CA PRO A 48 -9.92 18.79 17.11
C PRO A 48 -9.93 17.88 15.88
N ALA A 49 -11.09 17.74 15.25
CA ALA A 49 -11.21 17.08 13.96
C ALA A 49 -10.43 17.87 12.89
N LEU A 50 -9.91 17.17 11.89
CA LEU A 50 -9.34 17.82 10.71
C LEU A 50 -10.43 18.62 9.98
N PRO A 51 -10.09 19.79 9.41
CA PRO A 51 -10.98 20.46 8.49
C PRO A 51 -11.38 19.51 7.36
N VAL A 52 -12.68 19.42 7.06
CA VAL A 52 -13.22 18.52 6.02
C VAL A 52 -12.47 18.62 4.68
N PRO A 53 -12.08 19.83 4.19
CA PRO A 53 -11.30 19.93 2.95
C PRO A 53 -9.93 19.26 3.03
N VAL A 54 -9.24 19.35 4.18
CA VAL A 54 -7.94 18.73 4.40
C VAL A 54 -8.08 17.21 4.41
N PHE A 55 -9.10 16.70 5.11
CA PHE A 55 -9.42 15.28 5.12
C PHE A 55 -9.71 14.76 3.70
N MET A 56 -10.60 15.43 2.97
CA MET A 56 -11.00 15.01 1.62
C MET A 56 -9.84 15.09 0.61
N ALA A 57 -9.01 16.13 0.68
CA ALA A 57 -7.83 16.26 -0.19
C ALA A 57 -6.81 15.15 0.07
N ALA A 58 -6.54 14.84 1.34
CA ALA A 58 -5.64 13.77 1.71
C ALA A 58 -6.20 12.39 1.32
N TRP A 59 -7.50 12.15 1.54
CA TRP A 59 -8.19 10.94 1.12
C TRP A 59 -8.11 10.74 -0.39
N ALA A 60 -8.46 11.77 -1.18
CA ALA A 60 -8.41 11.72 -2.63
C ALA A 60 -6.98 11.45 -3.14
N THR A 61 -5.98 12.13 -2.59
CA THR A 61 -4.56 11.91 -2.92
C THR A 61 -4.13 10.48 -2.60
N GLY A 62 -4.54 9.96 -1.43
CA GLY A 62 -4.32 8.57 -1.04
C GLY A 62 -4.92 7.58 -2.03
N CYS A 63 -6.18 7.78 -2.43
CA CYS A 63 -6.85 6.93 -3.43
C CYS A 63 -6.16 6.99 -4.80
N VAL A 64 -5.80 8.18 -5.28
CA VAL A 64 -5.14 8.40 -6.57
C VAL A 64 -3.75 7.78 -6.61
N ALA A 65 -3.04 7.73 -5.48
CA ALA A 65 -1.77 7.02 -5.39
C ALA A 65 -1.95 5.50 -5.24
N PHE A 66 -2.89 5.06 -4.40
CA PHE A 66 -3.05 3.66 -4.04
C PHE A 66 -3.66 2.79 -5.16
N VAL A 67 -4.69 3.27 -5.86
CA VAL A 67 -5.37 2.48 -6.91
C VAL A 67 -4.41 2.13 -8.06
N PRO A 68 -3.65 3.07 -8.64
CA PRO A 68 -2.65 2.72 -9.64
C PRO A 68 -1.56 1.80 -9.10
N ALA A 69 -1.14 1.95 -7.83
CA ALA A 69 -0.18 1.02 -7.21
C ALA A 69 -0.69 -0.43 -7.26
N LEU A 70 -1.95 -0.67 -6.88
CA LEU A 70 -2.56 -1.99 -6.95
C LEU A 70 -2.63 -2.53 -8.38
N VAL A 71 -2.99 -1.68 -9.35
CA VAL A 71 -3.03 -2.06 -10.77
C VAL A 71 -1.63 -2.46 -11.27
N LEU A 72 -0.60 -1.70 -10.91
CA LEU A 72 0.78 -2.00 -11.30
C LEU A 72 1.29 -3.28 -10.63
N LEU A 73 1.01 -3.50 -9.34
CA LEU A 73 1.35 -4.75 -8.65
C LEU A 73 0.68 -5.95 -9.35
N ARG A 74 -0.60 -5.82 -9.74
CA ARG A 74 -1.32 -6.87 -10.47
C ARG A 74 -0.72 -7.14 -11.84
N ARG A 75 -0.30 -6.08 -12.56
CA ARG A 75 0.40 -6.21 -13.86
C ARG A 75 1.80 -6.80 -13.74
N CYS A 76 2.45 -6.68 -12.59
CA CYS A 76 3.73 -7.35 -12.31
C CYS A 76 3.59 -8.86 -12.07
N GLY A 77 2.38 -9.43 -12.17
CA GLY A 77 2.16 -10.86 -11.94
C GLY A 77 2.03 -11.24 -10.47
N ILE A 78 1.82 -10.27 -9.57
CA ILE A 78 1.54 -10.56 -8.16
C ILE A 78 0.16 -11.20 -8.05
N PRO A 79 0.04 -12.39 -7.45
CA PRO A 79 -1.23 -13.08 -7.37
C PRO A 79 -2.15 -12.43 -6.33
N PHE A 80 -3.19 -11.78 -6.83
CA PHE A 80 -4.29 -11.25 -6.02
C PHE A 80 -5.48 -12.22 -6.10
N GLU A 81 -5.85 -12.88 -5.00
CA GLU A 81 -7.11 -13.62 -4.90
C GLU A 81 -8.10 -12.91 -3.96
N ARG A 82 -9.39 -13.02 -4.28
CA ARG A 82 -10.51 -12.52 -3.48
C ARG A 82 -10.74 -13.42 -2.24
N ARG A 83 -9.76 -13.56 -1.35
CA ARG A 83 -9.92 -14.27 -0.07
C ARG A 83 -9.53 -13.40 1.12
N GLY A 84 -10.53 -12.78 1.75
CA GLY A 84 -10.38 -12.10 3.05
C GLY A 84 -9.73 -10.70 3.00
N THR A 85 -9.18 -10.26 4.13
CA THR A 85 -8.57 -8.93 4.36
C THR A 85 -7.16 -8.77 3.75
N THR A 86 -6.54 -9.86 3.32
CA THR A 86 -5.22 -9.87 2.68
C THR A 86 -5.34 -10.12 1.20
N TRP A 87 -5.00 -9.12 0.40
CA TRP A 87 -5.21 -9.13 -1.04
C TRP A 87 -4.14 -9.92 -1.82
N VAL A 88 -3.03 -10.29 -1.17
CA VAL A 88 -1.92 -11.07 -1.77
C VAL A 88 -1.96 -12.50 -1.24
N THR A 89 -2.01 -13.50 -2.13
CA THR A 89 -2.12 -14.92 -1.74
C THR A 89 -0.86 -15.48 -1.10
N ASP A 90 0.30 -15.04 -1.58
CA ASP A 90 1.58 -15.52 -1.10
C ASP A 90 2.09 -14.63 0.04
N LYS A 91 2.19 -15.21 1.25
CA LYS A 91 2.68 -14.51 2.45
C LYS A 91 4.09 -13.96 2.26
N ARG A 92 4.95 -14.61 1.46
CA ARG A 92 6.32 -14.15 1.19
C ARG A 92 6.30 -12.89 0.35
N VAL A 93 5.45 -12.88 -0.69
CA VAL A 93 5.25 -11.71 -1.54
C VAL A 93 4.64 -10.57 -0.74
N GLY A 94 3.63 -10.84 0.09
CA GLY A 94 3.04 -9.85 1.00
C GLY A 94 4.06 -9.28 1.98
N ALA A 95 4.91 -10.11 2.58
CA ALA A 95 5.98 -9.68 3.48
C ALA A 95 7.04 -8.83 2.75
N ALA A 96 7.42 -9.21 1.54
CA ALA A 96 8.37 -8.43 0.72
C ALA A 96 7.79 -7.04 0.37
N ILE A 97 6.53 -6.98 -0.06
CA ILE A 97 5.84 -5.71 -0.34
C ILE A 97 5.78 -4.86 0.93
N LEU A 98 5.40 -5.42 2.08
CA LEU A 98 5.36 -4.69 3.35
C LEU A 98 6.75 -4.13 3.73
N ARG A 99 7.80 -4.94 3.60
CA ARG A 99 9.17 -4.48 3.86
C ARG A 99 9.57 -3.34 2.94
N ASP A 100 9.27 -3.49 1.65
CA ASP A 100 9.59 -2.48 0.63
C ASP A 100 8.77 -1.19 0.85
N VAL A 101 7.50 -1.29 1.24
CA VAL A 101 6.64 -0.13 1.52
C VAL A 101 7.09 0.62 2.78
N PHE A 102 7.48 -0.08 3.84
CA PHE A 102 7.82 0.51 5.14
C PHE A 102 9.32 0.72 5.37
N TRP A 103 10.16 0.55 4.35
CA TRP A 103 11.63 0.64 4.46
C TRP A 103 12.22 -0.28 5.55
N LEU A 104 11.57 -1.41 5.81
CA LEU A 104 12.08 -2.38 6.77
C LEU A 104 13.32 -3.05 6.16
N ARG A 105 14.36 -3.24 6.98
CA ARG A 105 15.60 -3.89 6.52
C ARG A 105 15.29 -5.32 6.01
N PRO A 106 16.02 -5.79 4.97
CA PRO A 106 15.78 -7.08 4.32
C PRO A 106 15.81 -8.27 5.28
#